data_AF-S8C7Y7-F1
#
_entry.id   AF-S8C7Y7-F1
#
_cell.length_a   1.000
_cell.length_b   1.000
_cell.length_c   1.000
_cell.angle_alpha   90.00
_cell.angle_beta   90.00
_cell.angle_gamma   90.00
#
_symmetry.space_group_name_H-M   'P 1'
#
loop_
_entity.id
_entity.type
_entity.pdbx_description
1 polymer ?
#
loop_
_entity_poly.entity_id
_entity_poly.type
_entity_poly.pdbx_seq_one_letter_code
_entity_poly.pdbx_strand_id
1 'polypeptide(L)'
;SFRSYILSETKNQVNEAKMSSDLDECWELLAEPIQTVMRRYGVPEPYEKLKELTRGKAVTEERMRGFIDGLDIPIEAKATLLNLTPAKYVGAAADLARAL
;
A
#
# COMPACT_ATOMS: atom_id res chain seq x y z
N SER A 1 32.87 4.40 27.11
CA SER A 1 31.42 4.51 26.86
C SER A 1 30.96 3.45 25.87
N PHE A 2 30.55 2.27 26.35
CA PHE A 2 30.13 1.13 25.50
C PHE A 2 28.63 0.81 25.64
N ARG A 3 27.93 1.56 26.50
CA ARG A 3 26.54 1.30 26.92
C ARG A 3 25.50 2.04 26.07
N SER A 4 25.91 3.06 25.31
CA SER A 4 25.01 3.85 24.46
C SER A 4 24.71 3.18 23.10
N TYR A 5 25.58 2.30 22.61
CA TYR A 5 25.43 1.65 21.30
C TYR A 5 24.41 0.51 21.33
N ILE A 6 24.40 -0.30 22.41
CA ILE A 6 23.49 -1.44 22.53
C ILE A 6 22.02 -0.99 22.72
N LEU A 7 21.80 0.20 23.29
CA LEU A 7 20.45 0.75 23.46
C LEU A 7 19.84 1.31 22.16
N SER A 8 20.63 1.69 21.15
CA SER A 8 20.05 2.12 19.86
C SER A 8 19.59 0.91 19.03
N GLU A 9 20.36 -0.19 19.06
CA GLU A 9 20.03 -1.45 18.39
C GLU A 9 18.70 -2.04 18.88
N THR A 10 18.41 -1.97 20.18
CA THR A 10 17.14 -2.47 20.73
C THR A 10 15.95 -1.57 20.38
N LYS A 11 16.19 -0.27 20.20
CA LYS A 11 15.15 0.69 19.79
C LYS A 11 14.74 0.50 18.33
N ASN A 12 15.63 -0.08 17.51
CA ASN A 12 15.36 -0.39 16.11
C ASN A 12 14.45 -1.63 15.97
N GLN A 13 14.67 -2.69 16.75
CA GLN A 13 13.89 -3.94 16.67
C GLN A 13 12.47 -3.83 17.25
N VAL A 14 12.23 -2.94 18.23
CA VAL A 14 10.88 -2.72 18.78
C VAL A 14 10.00 -1.86 17.84
N ASN A 15 10.62 -1.14 16.89
CA ASN A 15 9.89 -0.34 15.91
C ASN A 15 9.41 -1.15 14.71
N GLU A 16 10.04 -2.27 14.32
CA GLU A 16 9.57 -3.06 13.17
C GLU A 16 8.16 -3.63 13.38
N ALA A 17 7.84 -4.11 14.59
CA ALA A 17 6.51 -4.67 14.89
C ALA A 17 5.40 -3.60 14.93
N LYS A 18 5.71 -2.38 15.39
CA LYS A 18 4.75 -1.25 15.36
C LYS A 18 4.63 -0.63 13.98
N MET A 19 5.75 -0.51 13.26
CA MET A 19 5.74 -0.05 11.88
C MET A 19 4.99 -1.01 10.98
N SER A 20 5.02 -2.33 11.22
CA SER A 20 4.23 -3.30 10.43
C SER A 20 2.73 -3.03 10.52
N SER A 21 2.19 -2.77 11.72
CA SER A 21 0.77 -2.42 11.87
C SER A 21 0.43 -1.08 11.23
N ASP A 22 1.27 -0.06 11.41
CA ASP A 22 1.05 1.26 10.78
C ASP A 22 1.19 1.20 9.23
N LEU A 23 2.05 0.31 8.73
CA LEU A 23 2.27 0.07 7.30
C LEU A 23 1.12 -0.70 6.65
N ASP A 24 0.57 -1.70 7.35
CA ASP A 24 -0.62 -2.43 6.89
C ASP A 24 -1.86 -1.52 6.76
N GLU A 25 -1.86 -0.37 7.44
CA GLU A 25 -2.93 0.64 7.35
C GLU A 25 -2.73 1.65 6.20
N CYS A 26 -1.56 1.67 5.55
CA CYS A 26 -1.23 2.64 4.51
C CYS A 26 -1.75 2.26 3.11
N TRP A 27 -3.04 1.93 3.00
CA TRP A 27 -3.71 1.58 1.73
C TRP A 27 -3.71 2.70 0.70
N GLU A 28 -3.52 3.95 1.12
CA GLU A 28 -3.35 5.12 0.25
C GLU A 28 -2.14 5.00 -0.69
N LEU A 29 -1.08 4.27 -0.27
CA LEU A 29 0.11 4.04 -1.10
C LEU A 29 -0.18 3.18 -2.34
N LEU A 30 -1.27 2.40 -2.30
CA LEU A 30 -1.70 1.58 -3.44
C LEU A 30 -2.52 2.37 -4.47
N ALA A 31 -2.85 3.64 -4.22
CA ALA A 31 -3.66 4.43 -5.15
C ALA A 31 -3.01 4.56 -6.54
N GLU A 32 -1.72 4.90 -6.62
CA GLU A 32 -0.97 5.01 -7.89
C GLU A 32 -0.91 3.71 -8.71
N PRO A 33 -0.51 2.55 -8.15
CA PRO A 33 -0.50 1.31 -8.93
C PRO A 33 -1.91 0.88 -9.36
N ILE A 34 -2.93 1.10 -8.53
CA ILE A 34 -4.33 0.84 -8.91
C ILE A 34 -4.74 1.76 -10.07
N GLN A 35 -4.43 3.05 -9.98
CA GLN A 35 -4.70 4.02 -11.04
C GLN A 35 -4.04 3.63 -12.37
N THR A 36 -2.81 3.13 -12.31
CA THR A 36 -2.04 2.66 -13.48
C THR A 36 -2.74 1.47 -14.14
N VAL A 37 -3.18 0.48 -13.36
CA VAL A 37 -3.93 -0.68 -13.87
C VAL A 37 -5.27 -0.25 -14.47
N MET A 38 -6.00 0.64 -13.79
CA MET A 38 -7.25 1.20 -14.30
C MET A 38 -7.06 1.87 -15.67
N ARG A 39 -6.01 2.70 -15.83
CA ARG A 39 -5.67 3.32 -17.13
C ARG A 39 -5.34 2.28 -18.19
N ARG A 40 -4.56 1.25 -17.84
CA ARG A 40 -4.17 0.17 -18.76
C ARG A 40 -5.36 -0.59 -19.34
N TYR A 41 -6.41 -0.78 -18.54
CA TYR A 41 -7.63 -1.47 -18.95
C TYR A 41 -8.76 -0.54 -19.40
N GLY A 42 -8.50 0.77 -19.54
CA GLY A 42 -9.47 1.72 -20.08
C GLY A 42 -10.61 2.09 -19.12
N VAL A 43 -10.43 1.91 -17.81
CA VAL A 43 -11.41 2.35 -16.81
C VAL A 43 -11.52 3.89 -16.86
N PRO A 44 -12.73 4.46 -16.99
CA PRO A 44 -12.91 5.90 -17.07
C PRO A 44 -12.58 6.58 -15.73
N GLU A 45 -12.02 7.78 -15.81
CA GLU A 45 -11.81 8.70 -14.69
C GLU A 45 -11.13 8.06 -13.46
N PRO A 46 -9.98 7.38 -13.63
CA PRO A 46 -9.40 6.55 -12.58
C PRO A 46 -8.96 7.34 -11.35
N TYR A 47 -8.49 8.57 -11.56
CA TYR A 47 -8.14 9.49 -10.47
C TYR A 47 -9.36 9.90 -9.65
N GLU A 48 -10.48 10.30 -10.29
CA GLU A 48 -11.67 10.73 -9.56
C GLU A 48 -12.31 9.57 -8.80
N LYS A 49 -12.35 8.36 -9.38
CA LYS A 49 -12.81 7.14 -8.69
C LYS A 49 -12.01 6.84 -7.42
N LEU A 50 -10.69 6.98 -7.46
CA LEU A 50 -9.83 6.80 -6.27
C LEU A 50 -10.01 7.93 -5.26
N LYS A 51 -10.19 9.16 -5.74
CA LYS A 51 -10.45 10.32 -4.88
C LYS A 51 -11.78 10.20 -4.15
N GLU A 52 -12.81 9.62 -4.78
CA GLU A 52 -14.08 9.31 -4.10
C GLU A 52 -13.89 8.27 -2.99
N LEU A 53 -13.03 7.27 -3.20
CA LEU A 53 -12.70 6.27 -2.18
C LEU A 53 -12.01 6.91 -0.96
N THR A 54 -11.07 7.84 -1.19
CA THR A 54 -10.29 8.50 -0.13
C THR A 54 -11.00 9.71 0.49
N ARG A 55 -12.13 10.17 -0.07
CA ARG A 55 -12.80 11.39 0.39
C ARG A 55 -13.40 11.24 1.79
N GLY A 56 -12.81 11.97 2.75
CA GLY A 56 -13.37 12.18 4.08
C GLY A 56 -13.30 10.98 5.02
N LYS A 57 -12.62 9.89 4.62
CA LYS A 57 -12.48 8.65 5.41
C LYS A 57 -11.19 7.93 5.04
N ALA A 58 -10.52 7.34 6.04
CA ALA A 58 -9.37 6.46 5.82
C ALA A 58 -9.74 5.30 4.88
N VAL A 59 -8.80 4.94 4.00
CA VAL A 59 -8.95 3.77 3.14
C VAL A 59 -8.54 2.54 3.94
N THR A 60 -9.50 1.66 4.22
CA THR A 60 -9.23 0.36 4.84
C THR A 60 -9.07 -0.70 3.75
N GLU A 61 -8.54 -1.86 4.14
CA GLU A 61 -8.45 -3.04 3.27
C GLU A 61 -9.80 -3.38 2.63
N GLU A 62 -10.86 -3.45 3.42
CA GLU A 62 -12.20 -3.85 2.95
C GLU A 62 -12.74 -2.86 1.93
N ARG A 63 -12.52 -1.56 2.15
CA ARG A 63 -12.94 -0.50 1.21
C ARG A 63 -12.16 -0.58 -0.08
N MET A 64 -10.85 -0.83 -0.02
CA MET A 64 -10.02 -0.97 -1.22
C MET A 64 -10.38 -2.24 -2.01
N ARG A 65 -10.57 -3.38 -1.33
CA ARG A 65 -10.98 -4.63 -1.96
C ARG A 65 -12.35 -4.50 -2.61
N GLY A 66 -13.33 -3.92 -1.90
CA GLY A 66 -14.66 -3.66 -2.46
C GLY A 66 -14.63 -2.70 -3.66
N PHE A 67 -13.74 -1.71 -3.64
CA PHE A 67 -13.51 -0.85 -4.79
C PHE A 67 -12.96 -1.63 -6.00
N ILE A 68 -11.92 -2.45 -5.79
CA ILE A 68 -11.32 -3.29 -6.83
C ILE A 68 -12.35 -4.27 -7.40
N ASP A 69 -13.18 -4.88 -6.55
CA ASP A 69 -14.24 -5.79 -6.97
C ASP A 69 -15.32 -5.11 -7.82
N GLY A 70 -15.56 -3.82 -7.62
CA GLY A 70 -16.46 -3.01 -8.44
C GLY A 70 -15.89 -2.57 -9.79
N LEU A 71 -14.61 -2.79 -10.07
CA LEU A 71 -13.99 -2.41 -11.34
C LEU A 71 -14.43 -3.35 -12.48
N ASP A 72 -14.78 -2.76 -13.61
CA ASP A 72 -15.02 -3.44 -14.88
C ASP A 72 -13.70 -3.70 -15.60
N ILE A 73 -12.94 -4.65 -15.08
CA ILE A 73 -11.64 -5.10 -15.61
C ILE A 73 -11.58 -6.63 -15.64
N PRO A 74 -10.70 -7.23 -16.46
CA PRO A 74 -10.53 -8.68 -16.51
C PRO A 74 -10.25 -9.29 -15.12
N ILE A 75 -10.75 -10.50 -14.89
CA ILE A 75 -10.61 -11.21 -13.59
C ILE A 75 -9.15 -11.37 -13.19
N GLU A 76 -8.26 -11.63 -14.14
CA GLU A 76 -6.81 -11.72 -13.94
C GLU A 76 -6.20 -10.41 -13.41
N ALA A 77 -6.67 -9.27 -13.91
CA ALA A 77 -6.22 -7.95 -13.47
C ALA A 77 -6.75 -7.65 -12.07
N LYS A 78 -8.01 -8.00 -11.82
CA LYS A 78 -8.64 -7.87 -10.50
C LYS A 78 -7.92 -8.73 -9.46
N ALA A 79 -7.60 -9.98 -9.78
CA ALA A 79 -6.84 -10.87 -8.90
C ALA A 79 -5.42 -10.33 -8.61
N THR A 80 -4.78 -9.72 -9.61
CA THR A 80 -3.48 -9.05 -9.43
C THR A 80 -3.60 -7.89 -8.43
N LEU A 81 -4.61 -7.03 -8.60
CA LEU A 81 -4.86 -5.91 -7.70
C LEU A 81 -5.23 -6.36 -6.28
N LEU A 82 -6.04 -7.40 -6.13
CA LEU A 82 -6.43 -7.97 -4.82
C LEU A 82 -5.27 -8.64 -4.08
N ASN A 83 -4.19 -9.00 -4.78
CA ASN A 83 -2.98 -9.55 -4.19
C ASN A 83 -1.96 -8.48 -3.75
N LEU A 84 -2.15 -7.22 -4.16
CA LEU A 84 -1.36 -6.09 -3.68
C LEU A 84 -1.75 -5.75 -2.24
N THR A 85 -0.73 -5.49 -1.43
CA THR A 85 -0.87 -5.03 -0.04
C THR A 85 0.15 -3.93 0.19
N PRO A 86 -0.12 -2.97 1.10
CA PRO A 86 0.85 -1.95 1.46
C PRO A 86 2.20 -2.54 1.87
N ALA A 87 2.20 -3.60 2.68
CA ALA A 87 3.43 -4.29 3.10
C ALA A 87 4.27 -4.82 1.93
N LYS A 88 3.67 -5.45 0.92
CA LYS A 88 4.39 -5.92 -0.28
C LYS A 88 4.93 -4.75 -1.12
N TYR A 89 4.15 -3.68 -1.23
CA TYR A 89 4.53 -2.51 -2.04
C TYR A 89 5.63 -1.69 -1.37
N VAL A 90 5.53 -1.47 -0.05
CA VAL A 90 6.54 -0.77 0.73
C VAL A 90 7.78 -1.62 0.93
N GLY A 91 7.67 -2.94 1.12
CA GLY A 91 8.83 -3.84 1.14
C GLY A 91 9.67 -3.69 -0.13
N ALA A 92 9.01 -3.70 -1.30
CA ALA A 92 9.68 -3.46 -2.58
C ALA A 92 10.29 -2.04 -2.68
N ALA A 93 9.60 -1.01 -2.18
CA ALA A 93 10.10 0.36 -2.19
C ALA A 93 11.29 0.58 -1.23
N ALA A 94 11.27 -0.04 -0.05
CA ALA A 94 12.33 0.03 0.94
C ALA A 94 13.59 -0.71 0.46
N ASP A 95 13.42 -1.82 -0.26
CA ASP A 95 14.54 -2.54 -0.86
C ASP A 95 15.16 -1.76 -2.03
N LEU A 96 14.35 -1.05 -2.81
CA LEU A 96 14.82 -0.10 -3.82
C LEU A 96 15.55 1.11 -3.21
N ALA A 97 15.05 1.67 -2.11
CA ALA A 97 15.68 2.79 -1.41
C ALA A 97 17.02 2.42 -0.76
N ARG A 98 17.22 1.14 -0.39
CA ARG A 98 18.50 0.61 0.11
C ARG A 98 19.51 0.27 -0.99
N ALA A 99 19.07 0.22 -2.24
CA ALA A 99 19.91 -0.06 -3.40
C ALA A 99 20.45 1.22 -4.08
N LEU A 100 20.10 2.41 -3.56
CA LEU A 100 20.65 3.71 -3.94
C LEU A 100 21.70 4.17 -2.92
#